data_AF-A0AAV8VF51-F1
#
_entry.id   AF-A0AAV8VF51-F1
#
_cell.length_a   1.000
_cell.length_b   1.000
_cell.length_c   1.000
_cell.angle_alpha   90.00
_cell.angle_beta   90.00
_cell.angle_gamma   90.00
#
_symmetry.space_group_name_H-M   'P 1'
#
loop_
_entity.id
_entity.type
_entity.pdbx_description
1 polymer ?
#
loop_
_entity_poly.entity_id
_entity_poly.type
_entity_poly.pdbx_seq_one_letter_code
_entity_poly.pdbx_strand_id
1 'polypeptide(L)' 'MYGKQNKWCFMPKCSSTSVSTPNKTFISVPMNNEKRKKWFKAVRRDMPQSKSVFFCCEDHFNNQ' A
#
# COMPACT_ATOMS: atom_id res chain seq x y z
N MET A 1 21.01 -5.39 13.52
CA MET A 1 20.05 -6.19 12.74
C MET A 1 18.87 -5.30 12.34
N TYR A 2 18.93 -4.58 11.21
CA TYR A 2 17.79 -3.78 10.77
C TYR A 2 16.76 -4.75 10.18
N GLY A 3 15.75 -5.13 10.96
CA GLY A 3 14.70 -6.05 10.52
C GLY A 3 14.05 -5.54 9.25
N LYS A 4 14.01 -6.38 8.22
CA LYS A 4 13.35 -6.07 6.94
C LYS A 4 11.90 -5.67 7.23
N GLN A 5 11.58 -4.39 7.10
CA GLN A 5 10.23 -3.86 7.30
C GLN A 5 9.30 -4.58 6.31
N ASN A 6 8.39 -5.39 6.83
CA ASN A 6 7.44 -6.13 6.01
C ASN A 6 6.43 -5.15 5.41
N LYS A 7 6.53 -4.91 4.10
CA LYS A 7 5.57 -4.09 3.37
C LYS A 7 4.34 -4.96 3.09
N TRP A 8 3.17 -4.50 3.48
CA TRP A 8 1.91 -5.17 3.18
C TRP A 8 1.02 -4.23 2.37
N CYS A 9 0.36 -4.80 1.36
CA CYS A 9 -0.64 -4.10 0.59
C CYS A 9 -1.84 -3.69 1.46
N PHE A 10 -2.22 -2.41 1.42
CA PHE A 10 -3.36 -1.87 2.17
C PHE A 10 -4.73 -2.19 1.54
N MET A 11 -4.74 -2.75 0.32
CA MET A 11 -5.93 -3.09 -0.44
C MET A 11 -6.74 -4.18 0.27
N PRO A 12 -8.08 -4.02 0.40
CA PRO A 12 -8.93 -5.07 0.91
C PRO A 12 -8.78 -6.34 0.06
N LYS A 13 -8.67 -7.50 0.72
CA LYS A 13 -8.49 -8.83 0.09
C LYS A 13 -7.13 -9.07 -0.60
N CYS A 14 -6.17 -8.17 -0.47
CA CYS A 14 -4.81 -8.41 -0.95
C CYS A 14 -3.90 -8.95 0.17
N SER A 15 -3.37 -10.16 -0.02
CA SER A 15 -2.42 -10.82 0.88
C SER A 15 -0.96 -10.71 0.39
N SER A 16 -0.70 -9.87 -0.63
CA SER A 16 0.65 -9.62 -1.12
C SER A 16 1.46 -8.87 -0.07
N THR A 17 2.55 -9.49 0.38
CA THR A 17 3.52 -8.89 1.31
C THR A 17 4.92 -8.98 0.72
N SER A 18 5.84 -8.14 1.17
CA SER A 18 7.25 -8.21 0.76
C SER A 18 7.95 -9.52 1.17
N VAL A 19 7.29 -10.34 2.01
CA VAL A 19 7.77 -11.68 2.40
C VAL A 19 7.24 -12.75 1.46
N SER A 20 5.93 -12.76 1.20
CA SER A 20 5.28 -13.75 0.32
C SER A 20 5.60 -13.52 -1.15
N THR A 21 5.76 -12.26 -1.55
CA THR A 21 6.03 -11.86 -2.93
C THR A 21 7.22 -10.89 -2.96
N PRO A 22 8.46 -11.38 -2.77
CA PRO A 22 9.66 -10.52 -2.71
C PRO A 22 10.00 -9.85 -4.04
N ASN A 23 9.55 -10.44 -5.16
CA ASN A 23 9.78 -9.92 -6.50
C ASN A 23 8.77 -8.84 -6.91
N LYS A 24 7.72 -8.61 -6.10
CA LYS A 24 6.70 -7.62 -6.42
C LYS A 24 7.09 -6.24 -5.99
N THR A 25 6.75 -5.25 -6.80
CA THR A 25 6.94 -3.84 -6.44
C THR A 25 5.84 -3.39 -5.48
N PHE A 26 6.24 -2.71 -4.40
CA PHE A 26 5.33 -2.08 -3.44
C PHE A 26 5.52 -0.56 -3.48
N ILE A 27 4.50 0.14 -3.93
CA ILE A 27 4.46 1.60 -4.02
C ILE A 27 3.95 2.17 -2.69
N SER A 28 4.67 3.13 -2.12
CA SER A 28 4.22 3.83 -0.91
C SER A 28 3.07 4.78 -1.22
N VAL A 29 2.00 4.69 -0.43
CA VAL A 29 0.90 5.66 -0.49
C VAL A 29 1.44 7.03 -0.08
N PRO A 30 1.16 8.10 -0.85
CA PRO A 30 1.65 9.44 -0.54
C PRO A 30 1.13 9.92 0.83
N MET A 31 1.98 10.62 1.58
CA MET A 31 1.61 11.21 2.88
C MET A 31 0.69 12.43 2.77
N ASN A 32 0.65 13.09 1.60
CA ASN A 32 -0.24 14.23 1.38
C ASN A 32 -1.71 13.79 1.51
N ASN A 33 -2.46 14.42 2.42
CA ASN A 33 -3.85 14.09 2.74
C ASN A 33 -4.76 14.01 1.50
N GLU A 34 -4.61 14.92 0.54
CA GLU A 34 -5.47 14.93 -0.65
C GLU A 34 -5.22 13.70 -1.54
N LYS A 35 -3.94 13.41 -1.83
CA LYS A 35 -3.55 12.24 -2.62
C LYS A 35 -3.88 10.96 -1.86
N ARG A 36 -3.58 10.92 -0.57
CA ARG A 36 -3.91 9.80 0.32
C ARG A 36 -5.41 9.50 0.30
N LYS A 37 -6.26 10.51 0.45
CA LYS A 37 -7.72 10.35 0.37
C LYS A 37 -8.17 9.76 -0.97
N LYS A 38 -7.57 10.17 -2.10
CA LYS A 38 -7.85 9.56 -3.42
C LYS A 38 -7.50 8.07 -3.46
N TRP A 39 -6.37 7.68 -2.89
CA TRP A 39 -5.96 6.27 -2.81
C TRP A 39 -6.90 5.44 -1.95
N PHE A 40 -7.24 5.90 -0.75
CA PHE A 40 -8.19 5.20 0.13
C PHE A 40 -9.59 5.13 -0.49
N LYS A 41 -10.03 6.20 -1.16
CA LYS A 41 -11.31 6.23 -1.89
C LYS A 41 -11.33 5.24 -3.07
N ALA A 42 -10.22 5.10 -3.81
CA ALA A 42 -10.13 4.16 -4.93
C ALA A 42 -10.36 2.71 -4.49
N VAL A 43 -9.90 2.36 -3.28
CA VAL A 43 -10.05 1.02 -2.69
C VAL A 43 -11.31 0.88 -1.83
N ARG A 44 -12.21 1.88 -1.86
CA ARG A 44 -13.45 1.95 -1.06
C ARG A 44 -13.21 1.74 0.44
N ARG A 45 -12.16 2.36 0.98
CA ARG A 45 -11.79 2.31 2.40
C ARG A 45 -11.71 3.70 2.99
N ASP A 46 -12.04 3.83 4.27
CA ASP A 46 -11.82 5.07 5.00
C ASP A 46 -10.33 5.35 5.20
N MET A 47 -9.96 6.63 5.10
CA MET A 47 -8.60 7.05 5.36
C MET A 47 -8.34 6.97 6.87
N PRO A 48 -7.36 6.16 7.31
CA PRO A 48 -7.03 6.09 8.74
C PRO A 48 -6.38 7.39 9.18
N GLN A 49 -6.69 7.83 10.40
CA GLN A 49 -6.07 9.00 11.04
C GLN A 49 -4.60 8.78 11.40
N SER A 50 -4.12 7.53 11.36
CA SER A 50 -2.73 7.17 11.67
C SER A 50 -1.74 7.76 10.66
N LYS A 51 -0.59 8.26 11.15
CA LYS A 51 0.55 8.68 10.30
C LYS A 51 1.35 7.51 9.71
N SER A 52 0.90 6.27 9.91
CA SER A 52 1.52 5.08 9.36
C SER A 52 1.65 5.13 7.85
N VAL A 53 2.76 4.60 7.33
CA VAL A 53 3.00 4.45 5.90
C VAL A 53 2.26 3.22 5.40
N PHE A 54 1.45 3.41 4.36
CA PHE A 54 0.74 2.33 3.69
C PHE A 54 1.44 2.03 2.37
N PHE A 55 1.35 0.78 1.91
CA PHE A 55 1.92 0.34 0.64
C PHE A 55 0.85 -0.31 -0.23
N CYS A 56 0.98 -0.21 -1.54
CA CYS A 56 0.13 -0.90 -2.51
C CYS A 56 1.02 -1.72 -3.45
N CYS A 57 0.64 -2.96 -3.75
CA CYS A 57 1.42 -3.78 -4.69
C CYS A 57 1.11 -3.39 -6.13
N GLU A 58 2.05 -3.68 -7.03
CA GLU A 58 1.94 -3.39 -8.46
C GLU A 58 0.74 -4.04 -9.16
N ASP A 59 0.22 -5.17 -8.65
CA ASP A 59 -0.97 -5.84 -9.20
C ASP A 59 -2.22 -4.94 -9.27
N HIS A 60 -2.22 -3.83 -8.52
CA HIS A 60 -3.32 -2.86 -8.50
C HIS A 60 -3.06 -1.64 -9.40
N PHE A 61 -1.90 -1.56 -10.04
CA PHE A 61 -1.53 -0.54 -11.00
C PHE A 61 -1.47 -1.19 -12.37
N ASN A 62 -2.55 -1.03 -13.14
CA ASN A 62 -2.50 -1.38 -14.54
C ASN A 62 -1.70 -0.29 -15.27
N ASN A 63 -0.44 -0.58 -15.60
CA ASN A 63 0.33 0.23 -16.54
C ASN A 63 -0.18 -0.05 -17.96
N GLN A 64 -1.32 0.55 -18.33
CA GLN A 64 -1.70 0.63 -19.74
C GLN A 64 -0.76 1.55 -20.50
#